data_AF-A0A537E1A6-F1
#
_entry.id   AF-A0A537E1A6-F1
#
_cell.length_a   1.000
_cell.length_b   1.000
_cell.length_c   1.000
_cell.angle_alpha   90.00
_cell.angle_beta   90.00
_cell.angle_gamma   90.00
#
_symmetry.space_group_name_H-M   'P 1'
#
loop_
_entity.id
_entity.type
_entity.pdbx_description
1 polymer ?
#
loop_
_entity_poly.entity_id
_entity_poly.type
_entity_poly.pdbx_seq_one_letter_code
_entity_poly.pdbx_strand_id
1 'polypeptide(L)'
;MTLNQCFTTVLEDILGRTVREEIFQLLEKNGIKQSEISSRFDEVIEVLARVFGTSAQLLVYKTVAELYKEYSLRTGFSFGESLRDQVAQLREKVVSDLLKPKHYTSIDP
;
A
#
# COMPACT_ATOMS: atom_id res chain seq x y z
N MET A 1 1.64 11.77 2.26
CA MET A 1 2.02 10.39 2.66
C MET A 1 2.22 9.53 1.40
N THR A 2 3.20 8.64 1.35
CA THR A 2 3.48 7.76 0.18
C THR A 2 2.90 6.35 0.36
N LEU A 3 2.73 5.58 -0.72
CA LEU A 3 2.21 4.19 -0.68
C LEU A 3 2.97 3.31 0.34
N ASN A 4 4.29 3.47 0.44
CA ASN A 4 5.11 2.79 1.44
C ASN A 4 4.71 3.13 2.89
N GLN A 5 4.39 4.40 3.18
CA GLN A 5 3.95 4.80 4.52
C GLN A 5 2.59 4.19 4.85
N CYS A 6 1.62 4.22 3.93
CA CYS A 6 0.32 3.57 4.13
C CYS A 6 0.47 2.07 4.36
N PHE A 7 1.33 1.40 3.58
CA PHE A 7 1.64 -0.02 3.76
C PHE A 7 2.25 -0.29 5.14
N THR A 8 3.22 0.52 5.56
CA THR A 8 3.88 0.40 6.87
C THR A 8 2.89 0.55 8.02
N THR A 9 2.02 1.57 7.98
CA THR A 9 1.00 1.80 9.00
C THR A 9 0.01 0.65 9.08
N VAL A 10 -0.47 0.16 7.92
CA VAL A 10 -1.43 -0.94 7.86
C VAL A 10 -0.85 -2.23 8.43
N LEU A 11 0.42 -2.52 8.16
CA LEU A 11 1.10 -3.68 8.75
C LEU A 11 1.20 -3.54 10.28
N GLU A 12 1.60 -2.36 10.77
CA GLU A 12 1.73 -2.13 12.22
C GLU A 12 0.39 -2.20 12.94
N ASP A 13 -0.66 -1.61 12.39
CA ASP A 13 -2.00 -1.55 12.99
C ASP A 13 -2.70 -2.91 13.04
N ILE A 14 -2.47 -3.78 12.04
CA ILE A 14 -3.17 -5.08 11.95
C ILE A 14 -2.36 -6.19 12.62
N LEU A 15 -1.06 -6.23 12.36
CA LEU A 15 -0.21 -7.37 12.70
C LEU A 15 0.75 -7.06 13.84
N GLY A 16 0.88 -5.78 14.22
CA GLY A 16 1.83 -5.32 15.22
C GLY A 16 3.24 -5.14 14.67
N ARG A 17 4.03 -4.36 15.41
CA ARG A 17 5.39 -3.95 15.05
C ARG A 17 6.32 -5.12 14.72
N THR A 18 6.27 -6.20 15.48
CA THR A 18 7.14 -7.37 15.29
C THR A 18 6.89 -8.04 13.93
N VAL A 19 5.63 -8.26 13.57
CA VAL A 19 5.29 -8.91 12.30
C VAL A 19 5.59 -8.00 11.11
N ARG A 20 5.41 -6.68 11.27
CA ARG A 20 5.83 -5.68 10.27
C ARG A 20 7.33 -5.78 9.96
N GLU A 21 8.18 -5.92 10.98
CA GLU A 21 9.63 -6.06 10.80
C GLU A 21 10.00 -7.35 10.09
N GLU A 22 9.37 -8.47 10.45
CA GLU A 22 9.53 -9.75 9.74
C GLU A 22 9.10 -9.66 8.28
N ILE A 23 8.02 -8.94 7.98
CA ILE A 23 7.58 -8.70 6.60
C ILE A 23 8.62 -7.86 5.84
N PHE A 24 9.21 -6.83 6.45
CA PHE A 24 10.27 -6.09 5.80
C PHE A 24 11.52 -6.93 5.55
N GLN A 25 11.92 -7.78 6.50
CA GLN A 25 13.00 -8.74 6.27
C GLN A 25 12.67 -9.76 5.18
N LEU A 26 11.43 -10.23 5.10
CA LEU A 26 10.95 -11.10 4.04
C LEU A 26 11.08 -10.42 2.67
N LEU A 27 10.65 -9.16 2.55
CA LEU A 27 10.78 -8.40 1.31
C LEU A 27 12.24 -8.19 0.93
N GLU A 28 13.10 -7.84 1.89
CA GLU A 28 14.55 -7.69 1.63
C GLU A 28 15.20 -9.00 1.19
N LYS A 29 14.83 -10.14 1.79
CA LYS A 29 15.27 -11.49 1.35
C LYS A 29 14.81 -11.83 -0.07
N ASN A 30 13.71 -11.23 -0.53
CA ASN A 30 13.22 -11.32 -1.91
C ASN A 30 13.76 -10.17 -2.81
N GLY A 31 14.75 -9.42 -2.33
CA GLY A 31 15.42 -8.37 -3.09
C GLY A 31 14.61 -7.08 -3.23
N ILE A 32 13.60 -6.85 -2.40
CA ILE A 32 12.79 -5.62 -2.39
C ILE A 32 13.14 -4.82 -1.14
N LYS A 33 13.85 -3.69 -1.31
CA LYS A 33 14.16 -2.79 -0.19
C LYS A 33 12.93 -1.99 0.20
N GLN A 34 12.85 -1.55 1.46
CA GLN A 34 11.75 -0.69 1.92
C GLN A 34 11.54 0.55 1.04
N SER A 35 12.62 1.18 0.57
CA SER A 35 12.55 2.34 -0.33
C SER A 35 11.92 2.04 -1.69
N GLU A 36 11.86 0.77 -2.10
CA GLU A 36 11.37 0.29 -3.40
C GLU A 36 9.94 -0.25 -3.33
N ILE A 37 9.36 -0.39 -2.13
CA ILE A 37 8.00 -0.91 -1.93
C ILE A 37 6.97 -0.15 -2.78
N SER A 38 7.10 1.17 -2.84
CA SER A 38 6.16 1.99 -3.62
C SER A 38 6.24 1.72 -5.12
N SER A 39 7.42 1.51 -5.69
CA SER A 39 7.61 1.31 -7.14
C SER A 39 7.35 -0.13 -7.55
N ARG A 40 7.74 -1.10 -6.69
CA ARG A 40 7.64 -2.54 -6.92
C ARG A 40 6.45 -3.17 -6.18
N PHE A 41 5.39 -2.41 -5.97
CA PHE A 41 4.27 -2.85 -5.14
C PHE A 41 3.59 -4.13 -5.67
N ASP A 42 3.57 -4.33 -6.98
CA ASP A 42 3.08 -5.58 -7.57
C ASP A 42 3.89 -6.80 -7.10
N GLU A 43 5.22 -6.67 -7.06
CA GLU A 43 6.11 -7.73 -6.57
C GLU A 43 5.98 -7.93 -5.04
N VAL A 44 5.71 -6.85 -4.29
CA VAL A 44 5.39 -6.93 -2.86
C VAL A 44 4.14 -7.77 -2.64
N ILE A 45 3.08 -7.56 -3.44
CA ILE A 45 1.84 -8.33 -3.36
C ILE A 45 2.12 -9.82 -3.64
N GLU A 46 2.93 -10.13 -4.66
CA GLU A 46 3.30 -11.51 -4.98
C GLU A 46 4.07 -12.20 -3.86
N VAL A 47 5.06 -11.51 -3.27
CA VAL A 47 5.84 -12.06 -2.14
C VAL A 47 4.94 -12.32 -0.93
N LEU A 48 4.05 -11.38 -0.61
CA LEU A 48 3.09 -11.57 0.49
C LEU A 48 2.11 -12.71 0.21
N ALA A 49 1.62 -12.85 -1.03
CA ALA A 49 0.71 -13.93 -1.42
C ALA A 49 1.38 -15.31 -1.28
N ARG A 50 2.68 -15.43 -1.58
CA ARG A 50 3.44 -16.69 -1.39
C ARG A 50 3.55 -17.10 0.07
N VAL A 51 3.59 -16.14 1.00
CA VAL A 51 3.79 -16.41 2.44
C VAL A 51 2.46 -16.51 3.20
N PHE A 52 1.53 -15.62 2.92
CA PHE A 52 0.26 -15.50 3.66
C PHE A 52 -0.95 -16.05 2.91
N GLY A 53 -0.78 -16.51 1.66
CA GLY A 53 -1.87 -17.03 0.84
C GLY A 53 -2.99 -16.00 0.68
N THR A 54 -4.24 -16.45 0.81
CA THR A 54 -5.43 -15.60 0.70
C THR A 54 -5.45 -14.44 1.70
N SER A 55 -4.81 -14.57 2.87
CA SER A 55 -4.74 -13.50 3.88
C SER A 55 -3.92 -12.29 3.42
N ALA A 56 -3.03 -12.45 2.43
CA ALA A 56 -2.32 -11.34 1.80
C ALA A 56 -3.30 -10.35 1.12
N GLN A 57 -4.39 -10.86 0.54
CA GLN A 57 -5.40 -10.03 -0.14
C GLN A 57 -6.06 -9.03 0.83
N LEU A 58 -6.28 -9.44 2.09
CA LEU A 58 -6.85 -8.56 3.11
C LEU A 58 -5.90 -7.42 3.50
N LEU A 59 -4.60 -7.71 3.63
CA LEU A 59 -3.58 -6.71 3.93
C LEU A 59 -3.47 -5.69 2.80
N VAL A 60 -3.38 -6.17 1.56
CA VAL A 60 -3.31 -5.34 0.36
C VAL A 60 -4.58 -4.51 0.22
N TYR A 61 -5.76 -5.09 0.40
CA TYR A 61 -7.03 -4.38 0.36
C TYR A 61 -7.08 -3.24 1.39
N LYS A 62 -6.65 -3.50 2.64
CA LYS A 62 -6.59 -2.45 3.67
C LYS A 62 -5.55 -1.37 3.33
N THR A 63 -4.39 -1.74 2.77
CA THR A 63 -3.40 -0.76 2.29
C THR A 63 -3.97 0.16 1.23
N VAL A 64 -4.66 -0.40 0.23
CA VAL A 64 -5.31 0.38 -0.82
C VAL A 64 -6.42 1.25 -0.22
N ALA A 65 -7.26 0.71 0.67
CA ALA A 65 -8.32 1.49 1.33
C ALA A 65 -7.77 2.69 2.14
N GLU A 66 -6.69 2.50 2.90
CA GLU A 66 -6.02 3.60 3.61
C GLU A 66 -5.41 4.62 2.65
N LEU A 67 -4.84 4.17 1.53
CA LEU A 67 -4.33 5.07 0.50
C LEU A 67 -5.45 5.92 -0.13
N TYR A 68 -6.61 5.34 -0.42
CA TYR A 68 -7.78 6.08 -0.91
C TYR A 68 -8.26 7.13 0.11
N LYS A 69 -8.29 6.79 1.40
CA LYS A 69 -8.62 7.75 2.47
C LYS A 69 -7.65 8.92 2.52
N GLU A 70 -6.35 8.65 2.38
CA GLU A 70 -5.30 9.67 2.36
C GLU A 70 -5.49 10.67 1.21
N TYR A 71 -5.98 10.21 0.06
CA TYR A 71 -6.33 11.09 -1.08
C TYR A 71 -7.77 11.63 -1.05
N SER A 72 -8.52 11.43 0.05
CA SER A 72 -9.94 11.81 0.16
C SER A 72 -10.85 11.21 -0.91
N LEU A 73 -10.42 10.12 -1.54
CA LEU A 73 -11.19 9.41 -2.53
C LEU A 73 -12.11 8.42 -1.82
N ARG A 74 -13.35 8.29 -2.29
CA ARG A 74 -14.25 7.23 -1.81
C ARG A 74 -13.71 5.87 -2.27
N THR A 75 -13.63 4.92 -1.35
CA THR A 75 -13.37 3.51 -1.65
C THR A 75 -14.57 2.95 -2.42
N GLY A 76 -14.47 2.92 -3.75
CA GLY A 76 -15.54 2.45 -4.64
C GLY A 76 -15.43 0.97 -5.02
N PHE A 77 -14.58 0.20 -4.35
CA PHE A 77 -14.16 -1.13 -4.82
C PHE A 77 -14.92 -2.24 -4.13
N SER A 78 -15.43 -3.18 -4.92
CA SER A 78 -16.00 -4.42 -4.41
C SER A 78 -14.90 -5.44 -4.14
N PHE A 79 -15.05 -6.20 -3.06
CA PHE A 79 -14.18 -7.33 -2.74
C PHE A 79 -14.30 -8.37 -3.87
N GLY A 80 -13.27 -8.51 -4.72
CA GLY A 80 -13.27 -9.41 -5.88
C GLY A 80 -12.72 -8.79 -7.18
N GLU A 81 -12.61 -7.47 -7.25
CA GLU A 81 -11.88 -6.82 -8.35
C GLU A 81 -10.37 -6.98 -8.16
N SER A 82 -9.64 -7.07 -9.27
CA SER A 82 -8.18 -7.20 -9.28
C SER A 82 -7.53 -6.04 -8.53
N LEU A 83 -6.96 -6.33 -7.35
CA LEU A 83 -6.29 -5.34 -6.49
C LEU A 83 -5.15 -4.62 -7.23
N ARG A 84 -4.53 -5.31 -8.20
CA ARG A 84 -3.51 -4.76 -9.09
C ARG A 84 -4.10 -3.64 -9.96
N ASP A 85 -5.24 -3.88 -10.58
CA ASP A 85 -5.90 -2.90 -11.44
C ASP A 85 -6.39 -1.70 -10.60
N GLN A 86 -6.76 -1.93 -9.35
CA GLN A 86 -7.12 -0.86 -8.41
C GLN A 86 -5.95 0.05 -8.04
N VAL A 87 -4.76 -0.52 -7.75
CA VAL A 87 -3.55 0.28 -7.50
C VAL A 87 -3.13 1.05 -8.75
N ALA A 88 -3.25 0.45 -9.93
CA ALA A 88 -2.94 1.11 -11.20
C ALA A 88 -3.89 2.29 -11.48
N GLN A 89 -5.20 2.09 -11.33
CA GLN A 89 -6.20 3.15 -11.49
C GLN A 89 -5.99 4.29 -10.50
N LEU A 90 -5.64 3.99 -9.24
CA LEU A 90 -5.36 5.02 -8.26
C LEU A 90 -4.12 5.84 -8.64
N ARG A 91 -3.04 5.19 -9.08
CA ARG A 91 -1.83 5.89 -9.55
C ARG A 91 -2.15 6.83 -10.69
N GLU A 92 -2.90 6.36 -11.69
CA GLU A 92 -3.33 7.16 -12.83
C GLU A 92 -4.18 8.36 -12.39
N LYS A 93 -5.10 8.15 -11.45
CA LYS A 93 -5.99 9.20 -10.93
C LYS A 93 -5.24 10.25 -10.12
N VAL A 94 -4.29 9.85 -9.28
CA VAL A 94 -3.45 10.78 -8.51
C VAL A 94 -2.64 11.68 -9.44
N VAL A 95 -2.07 11.11 -10.51
CA VAL A 95 -1.31 11.87 -11.51
C VAL A 95 -2.21 12.79 -12.33
N SER A 96 -3.37 12.29 -12.79
CA SER A 96 -4.28 13.03 -13.67
C SER A 96 -5.00 14.17 -12.94
N ASP A 97 -5.45 13.93 -11.72
CA ASP A 97 -6.25 14.89 -10.94
C ASP A 97 -5.38 15.76 -10.01
N LEU A 98 -4.03 15.65 -10.10
CA LEU A 98 -3.06 16.36 -9.26
C LEU A 98 -3.39 16.30 -7.76
N LEU A 99 -3.88 15.15 -7.31
CA LEU A 99 -4.39 14.99 -5.96
C LEU A 99 -3.25 15.09 -4.95
N LYS A 100 -3.41 15.99 -3.98
CA LYS A 100 -2.48 16.12 -2.86
C LYS A 100 -2.96 15.23 -1.70
N PRO A 101 -2.05 14.46 -1.08
CA PRO A 101 -2.40 13.67 0.09
C PRO A 101 -2.81 14.59 1.25
N LYS A 102 -3.76 14.16 2.09
CA LYS A 102 -4.29 14.94 3.22
C LYS A 102 -3.22 15.42 4.21
N HIS A 103 -2.16 14.64 4.40
CA HIS A 103 -1.04 15.04 5.26
C HIS A 103 0.03 15.89 4.54
N TYR A 104 -0.28 16.48 3.38
CA TYR A 104 0.53 17.56 2.81
C TYR A 104 0.26 18.83 3.62
N THR A 105 0.85 18.94 4.81
CA THR A 105 1.05 20.24 5.44
C THR A 105 1.84 21.08 4.44
N SER A 106 1.21 22.12 3.89
CA SER A 106 1.92 23.23 3.25
C SER A 106 3.00 23.65 4.24
N ILE A 107 4.26 23.36 3.92
CA ILE A 107 5.33 24.20 4.46
C ILE A 107 5.21 25.46 3.60
N ASP A 108 4.34 26.37 4.04
CA ASP A 108 4.38 27.74 3.57
C ASP A 108 5.75 28.33 3.97
N PRO A 109 6.49 28.94 3.04
CA PRO A 109 7.79 29.57 3.30
C PRO A 109 7.70 30.83 4.17
#